data_AF-A0A168KDD3-F1
#
_entry.id   AF-A0A168KDD3-F1
#
_cell.length_a   1.000
_cell.length_b   1.000
_cell.length_c   1.000
_cell.angle_alpha   90.00
_cell.angle_beta   90.00
_cell.angle_gamma   90.00
#
_symmetry.space_group_name_H-M   'P 1'
#
loop_
_entity.id
_entity.type
_entity.pdbx_description
1 polymer ?
#
loop_
_entity_poly.entity_id
_entity_poly.type
_entity_poly.pdbx_seq_one_letter_code
_entity_poly.pdbx_strand_id
1 'polypeptide(L)'
;MAFVKGRTKIPVPRVHCSFTHRKKTYIVMERVRGKTLADALPKLSEAQLECIFAELRGILEELRALPAPGTAIQSCLGGSLRDSRIPRPEPRFGPFPSTQAFHEWLREGLGPDQKPQYVDDEEWAEIQRMIAMQS
;
A
#
# COMPACT_ATOMS: atom_id res chain seq x y z
N MET A 1 -0.73 1.45 15.85
CA MET A 1 0.67 1.83 15.55
C MET A 1 1.71 1.22 16.50
N ALA A 2 1.32 0.48 17.55
CA ALA A 2 2.27 -0.11 18.50
C ALA A 2 3.29 -1.06 17.86
N PHE A 3 2.88 -1.80 16.81
CA PHE A 3 3.78 -2.72 16.08
C PHE A 3 5.00 -2.01 15.49
N VAL A 4 4.79 -0.91 14.75
CA VAL A 4 5.84 -0.09 14.14
C VAL A 4 6.68 0.57 15.24
N LYS A 5 6.03 1.25 16.20
CA LYS A 5 6.73 1.92 17.32
C LYS A 5 7.66 0.98 18.11
N GLY A 6 7.26 -0.26 18.31
CA GLY A 6 8.04 -1.24 19.08
C GLY A 6 9.20 -1.87 18.32
N ARG A 7 9.31 -1.65 17.00
CA ARG A 7 10.30 -2.30 16.13
C ARG A 7 11.14 -1.34 15.30
N THR A 8 10.77 -0.06 15.26
CA THR A 8 11.43 0.98 14.47
C THR A 8 11.60 2.25 15.28
N LYS A 9 12.53 3.11 14.88
CA LYS A 9 12.72 4.48 15.36
C LYS A 9 11.81 5.49 14.66
N ILE A 10 11.04 5.06 13.65
CA ILE A 10 10.07 5.90 12.94
C ILE A 10 9.16 6.64 13.95
N PRO A 11 9.07 7.97 13.86
CA PRO A 11 8.20 8.75 14.73
C PRO A 11 6.73 8.50 14.36
N VAL A 12 6.06 7.66 15.14
CA VAL A 12 4.62 7.40 14.99
C VAL A 12 3.82 7.92 16.19
N PRO A 13 2.60 8.46 15.97
CA PRO A 13 1.75 8.95 17.06
C PRO A 13 1.46 7.86 18.09
N ARG A 14 1.46 8.24 19.37
CA ARG A 14 1.00 7.34 20.44
C ARG A 14 -0.51 7.16 20.34
N VAL A 15 -0.99 5.93 20.21
CA VAL A 15 -2.41 5.61 20.29
C VAL A 15 -2.83 5.58 21.75
N HIS A 16 -3.87 6.35 22.10
CA HIS A 16 -4.46 6.37 23.42
C HIS A 16 -5.55 5.31 23.56
N CYS A 17 -6.47 5.25 22.59
CA CYS A 17 -7.52 4.25 22.55
C CYS A 17 -8.12 4.12 21.14
N SER A 18 -8.91 3.07 20.94
CA SER A 18 -9.80 2.92 19.80
C SER A 18 -11.19 2.54 20.29
N PHE A 19 -12.24 3.11 19.71
CA PHE A 19 -13.62 2.80 20.09
C PHE A 19 -14.55 2.90 18.89
N THR A 20 -15.70 2.23 18.99
CA THR A 20 -16.75 2.29 17.96
C THR A 20 -17.92 3.11 18.48
N HIS A 21 -18.35 4.10 17.71
CA HIS A 21 -19.54 4.89 18.02
C HIS A 21 -20.36 5.08 16.75
N ARG A 22 -21.67 4.83 16.81
CA ARG A 22 -22.59 4.93 15.66
C ARG A 22 -22.07 4.23 14.39
N LYS A 23 -21.60 2.98 14.54
CA LYS A 23 -21.02 2.15 13.47
C LYS A 23 -19.76 2.73 12.79
N LYS A 24 -19.08 3.70 13.41
CA LYS A 24 -17.80 4.25 12.97
C LYS A 24 -16.72 3.93 14.00
N THR A 25 -15.58 3.44 13.54
CA THR A 25 -14.41 3.16 14.38
C THR A 25 -13.51 4.38 14.41
N TYR A 26 -13.17 4.82 15.62
CA TYR A 26 -12.30 5.95 15.88
C TYR A 26 -11.01 5.46 16.52
N ILE A 27 -9.90 6.11 16.17
CA ILE A 27 -8.60 5.93 16.81
C ILE A 27 -8.21 7.28 17.40
N VAL A 28 -8.08 7.35 18.72
CA VAL A 28 -7.59 8.53 19.42
C VAL A 28 -6.08 8.39 19.58
N MET A 29 -5.34 9.37 19.09
CA MET A 29 -3.89 9.36 19.09
C MET A 29 -3.33 10.76 19.34
N GLU A 30 -2.07 10.81 19.75
CA GLU A 30 -1.31 12.03 19.94
C GLU A 30 -1.31 12.91 18.68
N ARG A 31 -1.50 14.22 18.86
CA ARG A 31 -1.41 15.18 17.76
C ARG A 31 0.05 15.46 17.44
N VAL A 32 0.49 15.09 16.24
CA VAL A 32 1.78 15.53 15.69
C VAL A 32 1.72 17.05 15.45
N ARG A 33 2.59 17.80 16.12
CA ARG A 33 2.71 19.25 15.92
C ARG A 33 3.57 19.52 14.70
N GLY A 34 3.16 20.46 13.86
CA GLY A 34 3.89 20.84 12.66
C GLY A 34 2.97 21.33 11.55
N LYS A 35 3.56 21.51 10.36
CA LYS A 35 2.84 21.77 9.11
C LYS A 35 2.82 20.49 8.30
N THR A 36 1.76 20.28 7.52
CA THR A 36 1.78 19.18 6.55
C THR A 36 2.80 19.48 5.46
N LEU A 37 3.30 18.44 4.78
CA LEU A 37 4.19 18.65 3.64
C LEU A 37 3.49 19.48 2.56
N ALA A 38 2.19 19.25 2.30
CA ALA A 38 1.41 20.03 1.34
C ALA A 38 1.39 21.53 1.66
N ASP A 39 1.22 21.90 2.94
CA ASP A 39 1.24 23.31 3.37
C ASP A 39 2.63 23.95 3.29
N ALA A 40 3.68 23.15 3.50
CA ALA A 40 5.06 23.63 3.52
C ALA A 40 5.68 23.71 2.11
N LEU A 41 5.28 22.80 1.20
CA LEU A 41 5.92 22.57 -0.10
C LEU A 41 6.16 23.84 -0.93
N PRO A 42 5.21 24.80 -1.05
CA PRO A 42 5.42 26.02 -1.84
C PRO A 42 6.52 26.94 -1.31
N LYS A 43 6.96 26.74 -0.06
CA LYS A 43 7.96 27.58 0.63
C LYS A 43 9.29 26.87 0.84
N LEU A 44 9.41 25.61 0.43
CA LEU A 44 10.64 24.85 0.57
C LEU A 44 11.61 25.20 -0.55
N SER A 45 12.88 25.41 -0.20
CA SER A 45 13.94 25.41 -1.19
C SER A 45 14.24 23.99 -1.65
N GLU A 46 14.93 23.86 -2.79
CA GLU A 46 15.38 22.56 -3.30
C GLU A 46 16.24 21.81 -2.28
N ALA A 47 17.18 22.48 -1.62
CA ALA A 47 18.00 21.89 -0.57
C ALA A 47 17.18 21.37 0.63
N GLN A 48 16.10 22.08 1.02
CA GLN A 48 15.21 21.60 2.08
C GLN A 48 14.39 20.39 1.64
N LEU A 49 13.96 20.37 0.37
CA LEU A 49 13.21 19.26 -0.20
C LEU A 49 14.08 18.00 -0.28
N GLU A 50 15.34 18.13 -0.67
CA GLU A 50 16.31 17.02 -0.67
C GLU A 50 16.53 16.43 0.73
N CYS A 51 16.65 17.27 1.75
CA CYS A 51 16.72 16.80 3.14
C CYS A 51 15.46 16.00 3.54
N ILE A 52 14.26 16.50 3.19
CA ILE A 52 13.00 15.80 3.46
C ILE A 52 12.95 14.46 2.72
N PHE A 53 13.40 14.40 1.47
CA PHE A 53 13.45 13.14 0.72
C PHE A 53 14.43 12.14 1.32
N ALA A 54 15.59 12.59 1.83
CA ALA A 54 16.52 11.74 2.56
C ALA A 54 15.88 11.17 3.84
N GLU A 55 15.16 12.00 4.61
CA GLU A 55 14.44 11.53 5.81
C GLU A 55 13.33 10.53 5.46
N LEU A 56 12.50 10.83 4.43
CA LEU A 56 11.43 9.94 3.98
C LEU A 56 11.97 8.60 3.48
N ARG A 57 13.11 8.62 2.77
CA ARG A 57 13.80 7.41 2.33
C ARG A 57 14.18 6.54 3.53
N GLY A 58 14.84 7.12 4.55
CA GLY A 58 15.22 6.39 5.76
C GLY A 58 14.01 5.80 6.50
N ILE A 59 12.92 6.55 6.60
CA ILE A 59 11.66 6.06 7.20
C ILE A 59 11.11 4.85 6.40
N LEU A 60 11.08 4.94 5.08
CA LEU A 60 10.57 3.87 4.22
C LEU A 60 11.47 2.63 4.24
N GLU A 61 12.78 2.80 4.28
CA GLU A 61 13.75 1.72 4.41
C GLU A 61 13.56 0.98 5.74
N GLU A 62 13.46 1.71 6.86
CA GLU A 62 13.23 1.12 8.17
C GLU A 62 11.87 0.39 8.24
N LEU A 63 10.83 0.97 7.65
CA LEU A 63 9.50 0.35 7.60
C LEU A 63 9.51 -0.94 6.78
N ARG A 64 10.20 -0.93 5.62
CA ARG A 64 10.29 -2.08 4.70
C ARG A 64 11.21 -3.19 5.24
N ALA A 65 12.14 -2.85 6.14
CA ALA A 65 12.97 -3.83 6.81
C ALA A 65 12.18 -4.68 7.83
N LEU A 66 10.96 -4.29 8.19
CA LEU A 66 10.10 -5.11 9.04
C LEU A 66 9.67 -6.38 8.31
N PRO A 67 9.86 -7.58 8.90
CA PRO A 67 9.51 -8.82 8.24
C PRO A 67 7.99 -8.92 8.06
N ALA A 68 7.57 -9.28 6.85
CA ALA A 68 6.19 -9.66 6.58
C ALA A 68 5.90 -11.01 7.28
N PRO A 69 4.69 -11.21 7.84
CA PRO A 69 4.31 -12.47 8.48
C PRO A 69 4.17 -13.64 7.49
N GLY A 70 4.25 -13.38 6.19
CA GLY A 70 4.16 -14.37 5.11
C GLY A 70 4.11 -13.68 3.74
N THR A 71 3.80 -14.46 2.71
CA THR A 71 3.70 -14.01 1.30
C THR A 71 2.28 -13.66 0.87
N ALA A 72 1.29 -13.93 1.72
CA ALA A 72 -0.12 -13.66 1.42
C ALA A 72 -0.41 -12.16 1.44
N ILE A 73 -1.17 -11.70 0.44
CA ILE A 73 -1.65 -10.31 0.35
C ILE A 73 -3.06 -10.28 0.93
N GLN A 74 -3.17 -9.76 2.15
CA GLN A 74 -4.36 -9.85 2.98
C GLN A 74 -4.41 -8.73 4.03
N SER A 75 -5.56 -8.57 4.69
CA SER A 75 -5.68 -7.64 5.82
C SER A 75 -4.83 -8.10 7.01
N CYS A 76 -4.63 -7.23 8.00
CA CYS A 76 -3.89 -7.58 9.22
C CYS A 76 -4.54 -8.71 10.07
N LEU A 77 -5.78 -9.09 9.76
CA LEU A 77 -6.51 -10.21 10.37
C LEU A 77 -6.60 -11.43 9.44
N GLY A 78 -5.87 -11.43 8.32
CA GLY A 78 -5.90 -12.51 7.34
C GLY A 78 -7.14 -12.53 6.43
N GLY A 79 -7.85 -11.40 6.34
CA GLY A 79 -9.11 -11.29 5.59
C GLY A 79 -9.01 -10.48 4.30
N SER A 80 -10.16 -10.17 3.73
CA SER A 80 -10.27 -9.37 2.50
C SER A 80 -9.67 -7.96 2.66
N LEU A 81 -9.21 -7.43 1.55
CA LEU A 81 -8.65 -6.09 1.40
C LEU A 81 -9.72 -5.09 0.95
N ARG A 82 -9.36 -3.81 1.03
CA ARG A 82 -10.10 -2.69 0.43
C ARG A 82 -9.10 -1.59 0.08
N ASP A 83 -9.05 -1.19 -1.18
CA ASP A 83 -8.19 -0.10 -1.67
C ASP A 83 -9.02 0.78 -2.60
N SER A 84 -9.16 2.06 -2.27
CA SER A 84 -9.94 3.01 -3.08
C SER A 84 -9.28 3.37 -4.41
N ARG A 85 -7.99 3.02 -4.59
CA ARG A 85 -7.25 3.26 -5.83
C ARG A 85 -7.46 2.16 -6.87
N ILE A 86 -8.08 1.04 -6.49
CA ILE A 86 -8.41 -0.06 -7.40
C ILE A 86 -9.90 0.10 -7.78
N PRO A 87 -10.21 0.65 -8.97
CA PRO A 87 -11.59 0.91 -9.37
C PRO A 87 -12.25 -0.40 -9.79
N ARG A 88 -12.96 -1.05 -8.86
CA ARG A 88 -13.78 -2.24 -9.17
C ARG A 88 -15.18 -2.14 -8.54
N PRO A 89 -16.19 -2.83 -9.11
CA PRO A 89 -17.56 -2.82 -8.58
C PRO A 89 -17.62 -3.31 -7.13
N GLU A 90 -16.84 -4.33 -6.80
CA GLU A 90 -16.76 -4.89 -5.45
C GLU A 90 -15.80 -4.08 -4.58
N PRO A 91 -16.24 -3.56 -3.42
CA PRO A 91 -15.40 -2.75 -2.54
C PRO A 91 -14.36 -3.58 -1.77
N ARG A 92 -14.39 -4.91 -1.89
CA ARG A 92 -13.53 -5.86 -1.17
C ARG A 92 -13.02 -6.94 -2.12
N PHE A 93 -11.78 -7.35 -1.92
CA PHE A 93 -11.11 -8.35 -2.77
C PHE A 93 -10.07 -9.14 -1.97
N GLY A 94 -9.59 -10.26 -2.52
CA GLY A 94 -8.73 -11.20 -1.81
C GLY A 94 -9.41 -11.86 -0.60
N PRO A 95 -8.66 -12.46 0.34
CA PRO A 95 -7.20 -12.48 0.41
C PRO A 95 -6.56 -13.30 -0.72
N PHE A 96 -5.28 -13.04 -1.01
CA PHE A 96 -4.51 -13.81 -2.00
C PHE A 96 -3.38 -14.58 -1.31
N PRO A 97 -3.16 -15.86 -1.65
CA PRO A 97 -2.12 -16.67 -1.02
C PRO A 97 -0.69 -16.24 -1.41
N SER A 98 -0.53 -15.48 -2.51
CA SER A 98 0.76 -15.02 -3.01
C SER A 98 0.64 -13.72 -3.81
N THR A 99 1.78 -13.08 -4.06
CA THR A 99 1.89 -11.95 -5.00
C THR A 99 1.43 -12.33 -6.40
N GLN A 100 1.76 -13.54 -6.87
CA GLN A 100 1.34 -14.02 -8.19
C GLN A 100 -0.19 -14.08 -8.31
N ALA A 101 -0.87 -14.67 -7.30
CA ALA A 101 -2.33 -14.77 -7.31
C ALA A 101 -3.01 -13.37 -7.29
N PHE A 102 -2.41 -12.40 -6.61
CA PHE A 102 -2.88 -11.02 -6.65
C PHE A 102 -2.66 -10.36 -8.02
N HIS A 103 -1.50 -10.56 -8.64
CA HIS A 103 -1.21 -10.03 -9.97
C HIS A 103 -2.14 -10.64 -11.03
N GLU A 104 -2.37 -11.95 -11.01
CA GLU A 104 -3.35 -12.61 -11.87
C GLU A 104 -4.75 -12.03 -11.69
N TRP A 105 -5.16 -11.78 -10.44
CA TRP A 105 -6.43 -11.12 -10.15
C TRP A 105 -6.50 -9.67 -10.69
N LEU A 106 -5.41 -8.89 -10.59
CA LEU A 106 -5.37 -7.54 -11.17
C LEU A 106 -5.61 -7.55 -12.68
N ARG A 107 -5.12 -8.60 -13.35
CA ARG A 107 -5.30 -8.84 -14.78
C ARG A 107 -6.56 -9.64 -15.12
N GLU A 108 -7.52 -9.77 -14.21
CA GLU A 108 -8.80 -10.47 -14.45
C GLU A 108 -8.63 -11.94 -14.88
N GLY A 109 -7.58 -12.59 -14.39
CA GLY A 109 -7.26 -13.99 -14.70
C GLY A 109 -6.48 -14.19 -16.00
N LEU A 110 -6.04 -13.11 -16.66
CA LEU A 110 -5.19 -13.22 -17.84
C LEU A 110 -3.80 -13.76 -17.48
N GLY A 111 -3.60 -15.03 -17.81
CA GLY A 111 -2.35 -15.76 -17.71
C GLY A 111 -1.49 -15.62 -18.97
N PRO A 112 -0.26 -16.17 -18.94
CA PRO A 112 0.67 -16.05 -20.07
C PRO A 112 0.27 -16.89 -21.29
N ASP A 113 -0.51 -17.95 -21.10
CA ASP A 113 -0.59 -19.06 -22.06
C ASP A 113 -1.60 -18.86 -23.20
N GLN A 114 -2.65 -18.05 -23.01
CA GLN A 114 -3.71 -17.91 -24.00
C GLN A 114 -4.17 -16.46 -24.16
N LYS A 115 -4.02 -15.95 -25.38
CA LYS A 115 -4.60 -14.67 -25.79
C LYS A 115 -6.13 -14.79 -25.88
N PRO A 116 -6.91 -13.98 -25.15
CA PRO A 116 -8.36 -13.94 -25.32
C PRO A 116 -8.75 -13.36 -26.68
N GLN A 117 -9.85 -13.84 -27.25
CA GLN A 117 -10.33 -13.38 -28.56
C GLN A 117 -10.75 -11.90 -28.58
N TYR A 118 -11.12 -11.34 -27.43
CA TYR A 118 -11.59 -9.96 -27.28
C TYR A 118 -10.46 -8.95 -27.01
N VAL A 119 -9.22 -9.42 -26.87
CA VAL A 119 -8.03 -8.59 -26.66
C VAL A 119 -7.30 -8.49 -28.01
N ASP A 120 -6.89 -7.30 -28.42
CA ASP A 120 -6.13 -7.13 -29.67
C ASP A 120 -4.64 -7.51 -29.51
N ASP A 121 -3.86 -7.50 -30.60
CA ASP A 121 -2.45 -7.91 -30.56
C ASP A 121 -1.57 -6.94 -29.76
N GLU A 122 -1.90 -5.65 -29.75
CA GLU A 122 -1.14 -4.62 -29.07
C GLU A 122 -1.36 -4.71 -27.56
N GLU A 123 -2.62 -4.76 -27.13
CA GLU A 123 -3.02 -4.96 -25.74
C GLU A 123 -2.46 -6.29 -25.19
N TRP A 124 -2.50 -7.35 -26.00
CA TRP A 124 -1.91 -8.63 -25.61
C TRP A 124 -0.39 -8.53 -25.39
N ALA A 125 0.33 -7.81 -26.25
CA ALA A 125 1.76 -7.60 -26.08
C ALA A 125 2.08 -6.81 -24.81
N GLU A 126 1.26 -5.83 -24.44
CA GLU A 126 1.40 -5.09 -23.17
C GLU A 126 1.15 -5.97 -21.96
N ILE A 127 0.10 -6.81 -22.00
CA ILE A 127 -0.19 -7.78 -20.94
C ILE A 127 0.98 -8.75 -20.75
N GLN A 128 1.57 -9.26 -21.83
CA GLN A 128 2.74 -10.14 -21.77
C GLN A 128 3.95 -9.44 -21.14
N ARG A 129 4.22 -8.16 -21.49
CA ARG A 129 5.27 -7.36 -20.85
C ARG A 129 4.99 -7.17 -19.35
N MET A 130 3.74 -6.89 -18.99
CA MET A 130 3.33 -6.76 -17.59
C MET A 130 3.55 -8.07 -16.82
N ILE A 131 3.19 -9.23 -17.39
CA ILE A 131 3.42 -10.54 -16.77
C ILE A 131 4.92 -10.78 -16.56
N ALA A 132 5.77 -10.45 -17.54
CA ALA A 132 7.21 -10.60 -17.40
C ALA A 132 7.79 -9.75 -16.25
N MET A 133 7.28 -8.53 -16.05
CA MET A 133 7.69 -7.66 -14.93
C MET A 133 7.18 -8.12 -13.56
N GLN A 134 6.24 -9.07 -13.53
CA GLN A 134 5.58 -9.55 -12.32
C GLN A 134 6.12 -10.90 -11.82
N SER A 135 7.19 -11.40 -12.46
CA SER A 135 7.93 -12.61 -12.11
C SER A 135 8.91 -12.43 -10.94
#